data_AF-X1CZJ1-F1
#
_entry.id   AF-X1CZJ1-F1
#
_cell.length_a   1.000
_cell.length_b   1.000
_cell.length_c   1.000
_cell.angle_alpha   90.00
_cell.angle_beta   90.00
_cell.angle_gamma   90.00
#
_symmetry.space_group_name_H-M   'P 1'
#
loop_
_entity.id
_entity.type
_entity.pdbx_description
1 polymer ?
#
loop_
_entity_poly.entity_id
_entity_poly.type
_entity_poly.pdbx_seq_one_letter_code
_entity_poly.pdbx_strand_id
1 'polypeptide(L)'
;MRLFGGAFIGIILLVIGVILLLNSFFNFNISVFKLTVGVVIVLFGVFILFNDFGFQDSRSIIFREGIIRVSEVQDEYNIIFASGTVDLSKVKIEDEVKKIKVNTIFAEGKVILNPDVPTLIKASSAFG
;
A
#
# COMPACT_ATOMS: atom_id res chain seq x y z
N MET A 1 -13.29 1.45 4.86
CA MET A 1 -14.35 0.66 4.19
C MET A 1 -13.82 -0.73 3.90
N ARG A 2 -14.67 -1.76 3.88
CA ARG A 2 -14.28 -3.18 3.93
C ARG A 2 -13.38 -3.55 2.73
N LEU A 3 -12.11 -3.88 3.01
CA LEU A 3 -11.12 -4.50 2.08
C LEU A 3 -11.65 -5.79 1.43
N PHE A 4 -12.74 -6.33 1.96
CA PHE A 4 -13.52 -7.46 1.47
C PHE A 4 -15.01 -7.11 1.45
N GLY A 5 -15.35 -5.96 0.85
CA GLY A 5 -16.76 -5.62 0.63
C GLY A 5 -17.44 -6.74 -0.15
N GLY A 6 -18.66 -7.11 0.24
CA GLY A 6 -19.39 -8.23 -0.39
C GLY A 6 -19.49 -8.12 -1.91
N ALA A 7 -19.46 -6.89 -2.45
CA ALA A 7 -19.41 -6.65 -3.90
C ALA A 7 -18.12 -7.16 -4.56
N PHE A 8 -16.95 -6.97 -3.95
CA PHE A 8 -15.67 -7.42 -4.52
C PHE A 8 -15.61 -8.95 -4.61
N ILE A 9 -15.92 -9.62 -3.50
CA ILE A 9 -15.98 -11.09 -3.47
C ILE A 9 -17.09 -11.62 -4.37
N GLY A 10 -18.24 -10.93 -4.42
CA GLY A 10 -19.34 -11.27 -5.31
C GLY A 10 -18.95 -11.23 -6.80
N ILE A 11 -18.26 -10.17 -7.23
CA ILE A 11 -17.75 -10.05 -8.61
C ILE A 11 -16.76 -11.17 -8.92
N ILE A 12 -15.83 -11.47 -8.01
CA ILE A 12 -14.88 -12.57 -8.19
C ILE A 12 -15.62 -13.91 -8.37
N LEU A 13 -16.56 -14.23 -7.48
CA LEU A 13 -17.32 -15.47 -7.56
C LEU A 13 -18.16 -15.56 -8.85
N LEU A 14 -18.75 -14.45 -9.29
CA LEU A 14 -19.50 -14.38 -10.54
C LEU A 14 -18.59 -14.68 -11.74
N VAL A 15 -17.42 -14.02 -11.81
CA VAL A 15 -16.44 -14.22 -12.89
C VAL A 15 -15.93 -15.66 -12.91
N ILE A 16 -15.62 -16.26 -11.76
CA ILE A 16 -15.22 -17.67 -11.66
C ILE A 16 -16.35 -18.58 -12.15
N GLY A 17 -17.60 -18.30 -11.75
CA GLY A 17 -18.77 -19.05 -12.20
C GLY A 17 -18.94 -19.01 -13.72
N VAL A 18 -18.78 -17.83 -14.34
CA VAL A 18 -18.84 -17.67 -15.80
C VAL A 18 -17.73 -18.46 -16.48
N ILE A 19 -16.50 -18.40 -15.97
CA ILE A 19 -15.37 -19.18 -16.52
C ILE A 19 -15.67 -20.68 -16.49
N LEU A 20 -16.21 -21.20 -15.39
CA LEU A 20 -16.57 -22.61 -15.26
C LEU A 20 -17.66 -23.03 -16.25
N LEU A 21 -18.71 -22.22 -16.41
CA LEU A 21 -19.79 -22.48 -17.36
C LEU A 21 -19.25 -22.46 -18.80
N LEU A 22 -18.47 -21.45 -19.17
CA LEU A 22 -17.88 -21.35 -20.51
C LEU A 22 -16.99 -22.57 -20.81
N ASN A 23 -16.18 -23.00 -19.84
CA ASN A 23 -15.34 -24.19 -20.01
C ASN A 23 -16.19 -25.46 -20.21
N SER A 24 -17.31 -25.60 -19.49
CA SER A 24 -18.19 -26.76 -19.59
C SER A 24 -18.99 -26.81 -20.90
N PHE A 25 -19.43 -25.67 -21.43
CA PHE A 25 -20.25 -25.64 -22.65
C PHE A 25 -19.43 -25.69 -23.93
N PHE A 26 -18.27 -25.02 -23.94
CA PHE A 26 -17.46 -24.87 -25.15
C PHE A 26 -16.25 -25.81 -25.18
N ASN A 27 -16.02 -26.61 -24.14
CA ASN A 27 -14.87 -27.51 -24.00
C ASN A 27 -13.54 -26.81 -24.35
N PHE A 28 -13.36 -25.59 -23.84
CA PHE A 28 -12.11 -24.88 -24.01
C PHE A 28 -10.97 -25.73 -23.43
N ASN A 29 -9.94 -26.04 -24.22
CA ASN A 29 -8.75 -26.76 -23.75
C ASN A 29 -7.82 -25.82 -22.96
N ILE A 30 -8.39 -25.02 -22.05
CA ILE A 30 -7.70 -23.99 -21.28
C ILE A 30 -7.69 -24.44 -19.82
N SER A 31 -6.57 -24.21 -19.14
CA SER A 31 -6.48 -24.48 -17.71
C SER A 31 -7.32 -23.47 -16.94
N VAL A 32 -8.53 -23.88 -16.55
CA VAL A 32 -9.48 -23.09 -15.76
C VAL A 32 -8.82 -22.48 -14.53
N PHE A 33 -8.01 -23.26 -13.81
CA PHE A 33 -7.29 -22.78 -12.63
C PHE A 33 -6.36 -21.61 -12.95
N LYS A 34 -5.53 -21.75 -13.99
CA LYS A 34 -4.60 -20.69 -14.41
C LYS A 34 -5.35 -19.43 -14.87
N LEU A 35 -6.42 -19.61 -15.63
CA LEU A 35 -7.26 -18.49 -16.09
C LEU A 35 -7.90 -17.76 -14.91
N THR A 36 -8.49 -18.48 -13.97
CA THR A 36 -9.08 -17.91 -12.75
C THR A 36 -8.06 -17.12 -11.95
N VAL A 37 -6.87 -17.68 -11.67
CA VAL A 37 -5.81 -16.97 -10.94
C VAL A 37 -5.39 -15.69 -11.68
N GLY A 38 -5.19 -15.78 -13.00
CA GLY A 38 -4.85 -14.61 -13.82
C GLY A 38 -5.91 -13.51 -13.76
N VAL A 39 -7.19 -13.88 -13.89
CA VAL A 39 -8.31 -12.93 -13.84
C VAL A 39 -8.45 -12.31 -12.45
N VAL A 40 -8.26 -13.07 -11.37
CA VAL A 40 -8.28 -12.54 -10.00
C VAL A 40 -7.17 -11.50 -9.80
N ILE A 41 -5.94 -11.77 -10.29
CA ILE A 41 -4.82 -10.81 -10.21
C ILE A 41 -5.15 -9.52 -10.97
N VAL A 42 -5.67 -9.64 -12.19
CA VAL A 42 -6.07 -8.47 -13.01
C VAL A 42 -7.17 -7.67 -12.33
N LEU A 43 -8.20 -8.33 -11.81
CA LEU A 43 -9.28 -7.67 -11.05
C LEU A 43 -8.71 -6.95 -9.82
N PHE A 44 -7.79 -7.57 -9.09
CA PHE A 44 -7.14 -6.93 -7.94
C PHE A 44 -6.43 -5.63 -8.34
N GLY A 45 -5.68 -5.65 -9.45
CA GLY A 45 -5.04 -4.45 -10.00
C GLY A 45 -6.03 -3.36 -10.38
N VAL A 46 -7.11 -3.71 -11.09
CA VAL A 46 -8.19 -2.77 -11.45
C VAL A 46 -8.83 -2.16 -10.19
N PHE A 47 -9.10 -2.98 -9.17
CA PHE A 47 -9.69 -2.51 -7.91
C PHE A 47 -8.78 -1.53 -7.17
N ILE A 48 -7.46 -1.75 -7.17
CA ILE A 48 -6.51 -0.81 -6.59
C ILE A 48 -6.54 0.55 -7.31
N LEU A 49 -6.70 0.56 -8.64
CA LEU A 49 -6.68 1.79 -9.42
C LEU A 49 -7.93 2.66 -9.24
N PHE A 50 -9.12 2.04 -9.13
CA PHE A 50 -10.40 2.74 -9.22
C PHE A 50 -11.12 2.94 -7.89
N ASN A 51 -10.61 2.39 -6.79
CA ASN A 51 -11.31 2.41 -5.52
C ASN A 51 -10.39 2.96 -4.42
N ASP A 52 -10.94 3.66 -3.42
CA ASP A 52 -10.20 4.27 -2.29
C ASP A 52 -9.81 3.18 -1.27
N PHE A 53 -9.15 2.12 -1.76
CA PHE A 53 -8.73 0.93 -1.02
C PHE A 53 -7.56 1.22 -0.06
N GLY A 54 -6.99 2.42 -0.16
CA GLY A 54 -5.88 2.82 0.68
C GLY A 54 -6.29 3.06 2.12
N PHE A 55 -5.36 2.78 3.01
CA PHE A 55 -5.48 3.10 4.42
C PHE A 55 -4.30 3.93 4.87
N GLN A 56 -4.56 4.77 5.86
CA GLN A 56 -3.55 5.55 6.53
C GLN A 56 -3.82 5.49 8.03
N ASP A 57 -2.77 5.28 8.80
CA ASP A 57 -2.76 5.46 10.24
C ASP A 57 -1.61 6.40 10.65
N SER A 58 -1.25 6.41 11.93
CA SER A 58 -0.18 7.26 12.47
C SER A 58 1.23 6.81 12.08
N ARG A 59 1.40 5.61 11.48
CA ARG A 59 2.70 5.01 11.17
C ARG A 59 2.82 4.53 9.73
N SER A 60 1.72 4.42 8.99
CA SER A 60 1.68 3.82 7.67
C SER A 60 0.74 4.54 6.71
N ILE A 61 1.17 4.62 5.44
CA ILE A 61 0.35 5.03 4.31
C ILE A 61 0.45 3.92 3.27
N ILE A 62 -0.69 3.33 2.89
CA ILE A 62 -0.74 2.22 1.93
C ILE A 62 -1.80 2.49 0.86
N PHE A 63 -1.44 2.31 -0.42
CA PHE A 63 -2.33 2.44 -1.59
C PHE A 63 -3.08 3.78 -1.68
N ARG A 64 -2.50 4.86 -1.13
CA ARG A 64 -3.06 6.21 -1.23
C ARG A 64 -2.00 7.29 -1.10
N GLU A 65 -2.41 8.51 -1.40
CA GLU A 65 -1.65 9.70 -1.04
C GLU A 65 -1.96 10.14 0.40
N GLY A 66 -0.95 10.56 1.16
CA GLY A 66 -1.16 10.97 2.55
C GLY A 66 0.01 11.68 3.22
N ILE A 67 -0.27 12.25 4.39
CA ILE A 67 0.73 12.90 5.24
C ILE A 67 0.61 12.37 6.66
N ILE A 68 1.67 11.74 7.18
CA ILE A 68 1.80 11.40 8.59
C ILE A 68 2.41 12.61 9.30
N ARG A 69 1.59 13.30 10.10
CA ARG A 69 2.07 14.39 10.97
C ARG A 69 2.49 13.81 12.31
N VAL A 70 3.78 13.83 12.60
CA VAL A 70 4.33 13.19 13.79
C VAL A 70 4.24 14.15 14.98
N SER A 71 3.35 13.82 15.91
CA SER A 71 3.28 14.46 17.23
C SER A 71 4.07 13.68 18.28
N GLU A 72 4.06 12.35 18.18
CA GLU A 72 4.79 11.43 19.05
C GLU A 72 5.69 10.55 18.18
N VAL A 73 6.99 10.58 18.47
CA VAL A 73 8.00 9.88 17.67
C VAL A 73 7.81 8.37 17.80
N GLN A 74 7.74 7.71 16.66
CA GLN A 74 7.73 6.27 16.52
C GLN A 74 9.03 5.82 15.85
N ASP A 75 9.44 4.58 16.12
CA ASP A 75 10.70 4.05 15.59
C ASP A 75 10.66 3.86 14.07
N GLU A 76 9.48 3.54 13.52
CA GLU A 76 9.31 3.17 12.11
C GLU A 76 8.06 3.78 11.49
N TYR A 77 8.23 4.32 10.29
CA TYR A 77 7.15 4.80 9.42
C TYR A 77 7.23 4.11 8.06
N ASN A 78 6.08 3.74 7.49
CA ASN A 78 6.00 2.95 6.26
C ASN A 78 5.16 3.65 5.20
N ILE A 79 5.70 3.76 3.99
CA ILE A 79 4.99 4.24 2.81
C ILE A 79 5.07 3.11 1.77
N ILE A 80 3.93 2.48 1.46
CA ILE A 80 3.89 1.26 0.64
C ILE A 80 2.90 1.43 -0.50
N PHE A 81 3.35 1.28 -1.76
CA PHE A 81 2.52 1.50 -2.96
C PHE A 81 1.72 2.82 -2.89
N ALA A 82 2.38 3.89 -2.44
CA ALA A 82 1.75 5.14 -2.03
C ALA A 82 2.65 6.34 -2.41
N SER A 83 2.10 7.55 -2.34
CA SER A 83 2.88 8.79 -2.27
C SER A 83 2.65 9.39 -0.89
N GLY A 84 3.72 9.47 -0.09
CA GLY A 84 3.59 9.77 1.34
C GLY A 84 4.56 10.82 1.82
N THR A 85 4.10 11.69 2.70
CA THR A 85 4.98 12.59 3.46
C THR A 85 5.00 12.20 4.94
N VAL A 86 6.19 11.97 5.50
CA VAL A 86 6.41 11.88 6.95
C VAL A 86 6.91 13.23 7.43
N ASP A 87 6.07 13.95 8.17
CA ASP A 87 6.37 15.29 8.68
C ASP A 87 6.84 15.21 10.13
N LEU A 88 8.16 15.33 10.31
CA LEU A 88 8.87 15.37 11.59
C LEU A 88 9.21 16.82 12.02
N SER A 89 8.72 17.84 11.31
CA SER A 89 9.07 19.25 11.58
C SER A 89 8.69 19.73 12.98
N LYS A 90 7.68 19.11 13.60
CA LYS A 90 7.20 19.43 14.95
C LYS A 90 7.79 18.55 16.05
N VAL A 91 8.65 17.60 15.69
CA VAL A 91 9.33 16.75 16.67
C VAL A 91 10.34 17.59 17.43
N LYS A 92 10.27 17.50 18.76
CA LYS A 92 11.26 18.03 19.68
C LYS A 92 12.07 16.86 20.22
N ILE A 93 13.39 16.96 20.12
CA ILE A 93 14.34 16.04 20.73
C ILE A 93 14.96 16.79 21.90
N GLU A 94 14.75 16.32 23.13
CA GLU A 94 15.36 16.90 24.32
C GLU A 94 16.74 16.28 24.53
N ASP A 95 16.84 15.20 25.33
CA ASP A 95 18.14 14.68 25.79
C ASP A 95 18.52 13.31 25.22
N GLU A 96 17.71 12.73 24.34
CA GLU A 96 17.94 11.39 23.79
C GLU A 96 18.07 11.37 22.27
N VAL A 97 19.07 10.62 21.78
CA VAL A 97 19.21 10.35 20.35
C VAL A 97 18.12 9.37 19.92
N LYS A 98 17.14 9.85 19.14
CA LYS A 98 16.11 8.98 18.55
C LYS A 98 16.50 8.51 17.16
N LYS A 99 16.40 7.20 16.95
CA LYS A 99 16.59 6.58 15.64
C LYS A 99 15.22 6.35 15.00
N ILE A 100 14.96 7.03 13.90
CA ILE A 100 13.72 6.89 13.13
C ILE A 100 14.06 6.22 11.79
N LYS A 101 13.27 5.22 11.40
CA LYS A 101 13.34 4.61 10.07
C LYS A 101 12.11 5.00 9.27
N VAL A 102 12.34 5.41 8.03
CA VAL A 102 11.26 5.63 7.05
C VAL A 102 11.47 4.63 5.93
N ASN A 103 10.58 3.65 5.84
CA ASN A 103 10.60 2.66 4.77
C ASN A 103 9.70 3.13 3.63
N THR A 104 10.26 3.20 2.43
CA THR A 104 9.52 3.52 1.21
C THR A 104 9.60 2.32 0.28
N ILE A 105 8.47 1.65 0.02
CA ILE A 105 8.40 0.40 -0.73
C ILE A 105 7.49 0.60 -1.94
N PHE A 106 8.08 0.55 -3.15
CA PHE A 106 7.38 0.80 -4.42
C PHE A 106 6.50 2.05 -4.34
N ALA A 107 7.05 3.13 -3.78
CA ALA A 107 6.34 4.30 -3.34
C ALA A 107 7.21 5.55 -3.54
N GLU A 108 6.58 6.71 -3.51
CA GLU A 108 7.25 8.00 -3.35
C GLU A 108 7.20 8.39 -1.86
N GLY A 109 8.36 8.70 -1.27
CA GLY A 109 8.49 9.07 0.13
C GLY A 109 9.17 10.41 0.30
N LYS A 110 8.51 11.34 0.99
CA LYS A 110 9.06 12.64 1.39
C LYS A 110 9.19 12.70 2.91
N VAL A 111 10.34 13.14 3.40
CA VAL A 111 10.56 13.37 4.83
C VAL A 111 10.80 14.85 5.05
N ILE A 112 10.02 15.46 5.95
CA ILE A 112 10.21 16.85 6.37
C ILE A 112 10.82 16.83 7.77
N LEU A 113 11.99 17.46 7.92
CA LEU A 113 12.74 17.50 9.18
C LEU A 113 12.62 18.88 9.83
N ASN A 114 12.76 18.92 11.16
CA ASN A 114 12.92 20.17 11.89
C ASN A 114 14.36 20.71 11.67
N PRO A 115 14.55 21.93 11.12
CA PRO A 115 15.90 22.48 10.88
C PRO A 115 16.67 22.76 12.17
N ASP A 116 15.98 22.93 13.31
CA ASP A 116 16.61 23.22 14.60
C ASP A 116 17.16 21.96 15.31
N VAL A 117 16.84 20.77 14.80
CA VAL A 117 17.26 19.48 15.38
C VAL A 117 18.40 18.87 14.56
N PRO A 118 19.62 18.73 15.14
CA PRO A 118 20.73 18.06 14.47
C PRO A 118 20.35 16.64 14.03
N THR A 119 20.39 16.39 12.72
CA THR A 119 19.92 15.12 12.13
C THR A 119 21.00 14.48 11.28
N LEU A 120 21.25 13.18 11.50
CA LEU A 120 22.10 12.35 10.65
C LEU A 120 21.23 11.49 9.73
N ILE A 121 21.33 11.69 8.42
CA ILE A 121 20.58 10.94 7.42
C ILE A 121 21.41 9.76 6.91
N LYS A 122 20.86 8.55 6.99
CA LYS A 122 21.39 7.35 6.34
C LYS A 122 20.36 6.83 5.35
N ALA A 123 20.64 6.99 4.05
CA ALA A 123 19.77 6.54 2.99
C ALA A 123 20.39 5.35 2.26
N SER A 124 19.57 4.33 1.98
CA SER A 124 19.91 3.21 1.11
C SER A 124 18.70 2.85 0.28
N SER A 125 18.91 2.44 -0.97
CA SER A 125 17.84 1.96 -1.84
C SER A 125 18.23 0.64 -2.49
N ALA A 126 17.26 -0.27 -2.64
CA ALA A 126 17.40 -1.45 -3.47
C ALA A 126 17.19 -1.12 -4.96
N PHE A 127 16.29 -0.16 -5.23
CA PHE A 127 15.93 0.34 -6.55
C PHE A 127 15.69 1.85 -6.41
N GLY A 128 16.59 2.69 -6.93
CA GLY A 128 16.57 4.14 -6.72
C GLY A 128 16.89 4.89 -8.00
#